data_AF-A0A7C2P9Q6-F1
#
_entry.id   AF-A0A7C2P9Q6-F1
#
_cell.length_a   1.000
_cell.length_b   1.000
_cell.length_c   1.000
_cell.angle_alpha   90.00
_cell.angle_beta   90.00
_cell.angle_gamma   90.00
#
_symmetry.space_group_name_H-M   'P 1'
#
loop_
_entity.id
_entity.type
_entity.pdbx_description
1 polymer ?
#
loop_
_entity_poly.entity_id
_entity_poly.type
_entity_poly.pdbx_seq_one_letter_code
_entity_poly.pdbx_strand_id
1 'polypeptide(L)'
;MGKVLVLMLAGAVLAACATTPVAWMKPDGTSQLASADLAECRRLAADEMWRLGWERSWPPRFYDPRFMPPYYRGPRPFWVDFPLSVERERALVDFCMHSKGYRLERLPY
;
A
#
# COMPACT_ATOMS: atom_id res chain seq x y z
N MET A 1 -11.91 -3.75 44.97
CA MET A 1 -12.18 -4.06 43.54
C MET A 1 -12.26 -2.83 42.63
N GLY A 2 -12.62 -1.63 43.10
CA GLY A 2 -12.74 -0.43 42.22
C GLY A 2 -11.45 0.11 41.60
N LYS A 3 -10.28 -0.05 42.24
CA LYS A 3 -8.99 0.46 41.71
C LYS A 3 -8.50 -0.26 40.43
N VAL A 4 -8.84 -1.54 40.27
CA VAL A 4 -8.42 -2.35 39.10
C VAL A 4 -9.23 -1.96 37.85
N LEU A 5 -10.50 -1.56 38.03
CA LEU A 5 -11.37 -1.14 36.93
C LEU A 5 -10.92 0.20 36.33
N VAL A 6 -10.46 1.14 37.17
CA VAL A 6 -9.97 2.46 36.73
C VAL A 6 -8.67 2.34 35.92
N LEU A 7 -7.77 1.42 36.29
CA LEU A 7 -6.54 1.15 35.54
C LEU A 7 -6.80 0.50 34.17
N MET A 8 -7.79 -0.39 34.07
CA MET A 8 -8.20 -1.00 32.79
C MET A 8 -8.81 0.02 31.82
N LEU A 9 -9.66 0.93 32.31
CA LEU A 9 -10.22 2.00 31.47
C LEU A 9 -9.15 3.01 31.01
N ALA A 10 -8.19 3.35 31.87
CA ALA A 10 -7.10 4.26 31.50
C ALA A 10 -6.20 3.67 30.39
N GLY A 11 -5.96 2.35 30.40
CA GLY A 11 -5.19 1.68 29.35
C GLY A 11 -5.86 1.67 27.98
N ALA A 12 -7.21 1.58 27.94
CA ALA A 12 -7.96 1.57 26.68
C ALA A 12 -7.97 2.93 25.97
N VAL A 13 -7.94 4.04 26.72
CA VAL A 13 -7.92 5.40 26.15
C VAL A 13 -6.54 5.74 25.58
N LEU A 14 -5.45 5.25 26.19
CA LEU A 14 -4.09 5.47 25.69
C LEU A 14 -3.78 4.70 24.40
N ALA A 15 -4.42 3.55 24.17
CA ALA A 15 -4.23 2.77 22.94
C ALA A 15 -4.86 3.42 21.70
N ALA A 16 -5.88 4.26 21.87
CA ALA A 16 -6.56 4.94 20.76
C ALA A 16 -5.75 6.11 20.18
N CYS A 17 -4.82 6.70 20.94
CA CYS A 17 -4.01 7.84 20.49
C CYS A 17 -2.67 7.46 19.86
N ALA A 18 -2.32 6.17 19.81
CA ALA A 18 -0.98 5.75 19.37
C ALA A 18 -0.87 5.46 17.86
N THR A 19 -1.99 5.32 17.15
CA THR A 19 -1.98 4.87 15.75
C THR A 19 -2.62 5.92 14.85
N THR A 20 -1.81 6.82 14.29
CA THR A 20 -2.25 7.67 13.18
C THR A 20 -2.64 6.76 12.03
N PRO A 21 -3.90 6.78 11.57
CA PRO A 21 -4.27 5.98 10.42
C PRO A 21 -3.48 6.46 9.21
N VAL A 22 -2.91 5.49 8.49
CA VAL A 22 -2.22 5.72 7.22
C VAL A 22 -3.21 5.41 6.11
N ALA A 23 -3.36 6.35 5.18
CA ALA A 23 -4.34 6.26 4.11
C ALA A 23 -3.73 6.65 2.75
N TRP A 24 -4.27 6.09 1.68
CA TRP A 24 -3.97 6.53 0.32
C TRP A 24 -4.72 7.84 0.04
N MET A 25 -3.98 8.91 -0.24
CA MET A 25 -4.53 10.23 -0.53
C MET A 25 -4.12 10.71 -1.91
N LYS A 26 -5.00 11.46 -2.57
CA LYS A 26 -4.79 12.14 -3.86
C LYS A 26 -5.45 13.52 -3.76
N PRO A 27 -4.85 14.60 -4.30
CA PRO A 27 -5.34 15.97 -4.10
C PRO A 27 -6.83 16.17 -4.41
N ASP A 28 -7.33 15.53 -5.46
CA ASP A 28 -8.71 15.66 -5.93
C ASP A 28 -9.56 14.41 -5.64
N GLY A 29 -9.08 13.49 -4.79
CA GLY A 29 -9.69 12.18 -4.55
C GLY A 29 -10.49 12.10 -3.25
N THR A 30 -11.60 11.37 -3.27
CA THR A 30 -12.33 11.00 -2.04
C THR A 30 -11.80 9.69 -1.47
N SER A 31 -12.06 9.45 -0.18
CA SER A 31 -11.73 8.16 0.46
C SER A 31 -12.44 6.98 -0.20
N GLN A 32 -13.64 7.21 -0.75
CA GLN A 32 -14.44 6.20 -1.45
C GLN A 32 -13.87 5.87 -2.83
N LEU A 33 -13.32 6.87 -3.53
CA LEU A 33 -12.57 6.65 -4.76
C LEU A 33 -11.27 5.89 -4.46
N ALA A 34 -10.56 6.25 -3.39
CA ALA A 34 -9.33 5.57 -2.98
C ALA A 34 -9.55 4.08 -2.68
N SER A 35 -10.68 3.72 -2.06
CA SER A 35 -11.00 2.31 -1.78
C SER A 35 -11.38 1.52 -3.03
N ALA A 36 -12.09 2.14 -3.97
CA ALA A 36 -12.40 1.55 -5.27
C ALA A 36 -11.13 1.32 -6.10
N ASP A 37 -10.26 2.33 -6.19
CA ASP A 37 -8.97 2.23 -6.89
C ASP A 37 -8.05 1.20 -6.24
N LEU A 38 -8.03 1.11 -4.91
CA LEU A 38 -7.26 0.08 -4.20
C LEU A 38 -7.77 -1.34 -4.52
N ALA A 39 -9.08 -1.53 -4.60
CA ALA A 39 -9.67 -2.82 -4.97
C ALA A 39 -9.33 -3.20 -6.42
N GLU A 40 -9.38 -2.23 -7.34
CA GLU A 40 -8.95 -2.43 -8.73
C GLU A 40 -7.47 -2.80 -8.81
N CYS A 41 -6.60 -2.05 -8.11
CA CYS A 41 -5.16 -2.31 -8.09
C CYS A 41 -4.83 -3.70 -7.51
N ARG A 42 -5.57 -4.20 -6.51
CA ARG A 42 -5.42 -5.57 -6.01
C ARG A 42 -5.78 -6.61 -7.06
N ARG A 43 -6.88 -6.41 -7.79
CA ARG A 43 -7.28 -7.31 -8.88
C ARG A 43 -6.23 -7.35 -9.99
N LEU A 44 -5.71 -6.18 -10.38
CA LEU A 44 -4.63 -6.08 -11.38
C LEU A 44 -3.33 -6.73 -10.89
N ALA A 45 -2.96 -6.51 -9.63
CA ALA A 45 -1.79 -7.15 -9.03
C ALA A 45 -1.91 -8.68 -9.02
N ALA A 46 -3.09 -9.22 -8.72
CA ALA A 46 -3.33 -10.67 -8.76
C ALA A 46 -3.22 -11.25 -10.18
N ASP A 47 -3.79 -10.59 -11.19
CA ASP A 47 -3.66 -10.97 -12.60
C ASP A 47 -2.20 -10.91 -13.07
N GLU A 48 -1.48 -9.87 -12.64
CA GLU A 48 -0.08 -9.69 -12.99
C GLU A 48 0.82 -10.71 -12.27
N MET A 49 0.53 -11.05 -11.02
CA MET A 49 1.21 -12.14 -10.31
C MET A 49 1.04 -13.48 -11.03
N TRP A 50 -0.15 -13.75 -11.57
CA TRP A 50 -0.41 -14.92 -12.41
C TRP A 50 0.43 -14.90 -13.69
N ARG A 51 0.46 -13.77 -14.41
CA ARG A 51 1.31 -13.61 -15.61
C ARG A 51 2.79 -13.71 -15.31
N LEU A 52 3.28 -13.11 -14.24
CA LEU A 52 4.67 -13.17 -13.81
C LEU A 52 5.12 -14.61 -13.52
N GLY A 53 4.22 -15.45 -13.01
CA GLY A 53 4.45 -16.88 -12.83
C GLY A 53 4.60 -17.65 -14.15
N TRP A 54 3.89 -17.23 -15.20
CA TRP A 54 3.82 -17.92 -16.49
C TRP A 54 4.80 -17.38 -17.55
N GLU A 55 4.96 -16.06 -17.67
CA GLU A 55 5.69 -15.40 -18.77
C GLU A 55 7.12 -14.98 -18.41
N ARG A 56 7.54 -15.03 -17.13
CA ARG A 56 8.90 -14.71 -16.63
C ARG A 56 9.53 -13.39 -17.11
N SER A 57 8.87 -12.54 -17.91
CA SER A 57 9.47 -11.38 -18.57
C SER A 57 8.42 -10.30 -18.83
N TRP A 58 8.60 -9.16 -18.17
CA TRP A 58 7.79 -7.95 -18.38
C TRP A 58 8.16 -7.25 -19.69
N PRO A 59 7.20 -6.64 -20.42
CA PRO A 59 7.53 -5.64 -21.42
C PRO A 59 7.99 -4.32 -20.74
N PRO A 60 9.05 -3.66 -21.25
CA PRO A 60 9.62 -2.43 -20.68
C PRO A 60 8.65 -1.24 -20.53
N ARG A 61 7.46 -1.30 -21.14
CA ARG A 61 6.53 -0.16 -21.26
C ARG A 61 5.75 0.19 -20.00
N PHE A 62 5.68 -0.72 -19.03
CA PHE A 62 5.00 -0.47 -17.76
C PHE A 62 5.91 0.15 -16.69
N TYR A 63 7.21 0.26 -16.99
CA TYR A 63 8.17 0.85 -16.09
C TYR A 63 8.40 2.31 -16.49
N ASP A 64 7.50 3.18 -16.05
CA ASP A 64 7.76 4.62 -16.04
C ASP A 64 8.30 5.01 -14.65
N PRO A 65 9.59 5.34 -14.53
CA PRO A 65 10.22 5.67 -13.26
C PRO A 65 9.54 6.82 -12.50
N ARG A 66 8.77 7.68 -13.19
CA ARG A 66 8.07 8.82 -12.58
C ARG A 66 6.95 8.39 -11.62
N PHE A 67 6.40 7.20 -11.81
CA PHE A 67 5.33 6.65 -10.99
C PHE A 67 5.83 5.63 -9.97
N MET A 68 7.13 5.32 -10.00
CA MET A 68 7.71 4.37 -9.07
C MET A 68 7.78 4.97 -7.66
N PRO A 69 7.29 4.27 -6.64
CA PRO A 69 7.44 4.72 -5.27
C PRO A 69 8.91 4.95 -4.88
N PRO A 70 9.21 6.01 -4.09
CA PRO A 70 10.57 6.49 -3.86
C PRO A 70 11.46 5.52 -3.07
N TYR A 71 10.89 4.45 -2.49
CA TYR A 71 11.62 3.43 -1.73
C TYR A 71 12.13 2.25 -2.58
N TYR A 72 11.78 2.16 -3.86
CA TYR A 72 12.35 1.13 -4.75
C TYR A 72 13.74 1.53 -5.25
N ARG A 73 14.71 0.59 -5.23
CA ARG A 73 16.12 0.86 -5.53
C ARG A 73 16.45 0.71 -7.03
N GLY A 74 16.62 1.85 -7.71
CA GLY A 74 17.40 1.94 -8.96
C GLY A 74 16.77 1.29 -10.21
N PRO A 75 17.52 1.19 -11.33
CA PRO A 75 17.02 0.79 -12.64
C PRO A 75 16.76 -0.73 -12.78
N ARG A 76 16.74 -1.46 -11.67
CA ARG A 76 16.47 -2.90 -11.67
C ARG A 76 14.98 -3.15 -11.51
N PRO A 77 14.48 -4.27 -12.03
CA PRO A 77 13.07 -4.58 -11.84
C PRO A 77 12.74 -4.79 -10.36
N PHE A 78 11.69 -4.10 -9.87
CA PHE A 78 11.36 -4.09 -8.44
C PHE A 78 11.09 -5.50 -7.89
N TRP A 79 10.52 -6.42 -8.68
CA TRP A 79 10.21 -7.81 -8.25
C TRP A 79 11.44 -8.65 -7.90
N VAL A 80 12.64 -8.23 -8.33
CA VAL A 80 13.90 -8.88 -7.94
C VAL A 80 14.18 -8.70 -6.46
N ASP A 81 13.75 -7.56 -5.89
CA ASP A 81 13.89 -7.27 -4.46
C ASP A 81 12.78 -7.92 -3.61
N PHE A 82 11.77 -8.53 -4.23
CA PHE A 82 10.63 -9.19 -3.55
C PHE A 82 10.57 -10.68 -3.91
N PRO A 83 11.34 -11.54 -3.21
CA PRO A 83 11.36 -12.97 -3.48
C PRO A 83 10.06 -13.65 -3.04
N LEU A 84 9.34 -13.10 -2.06
CA LEU A 84 8.08 -13.63 -1.58
C LEU A 84 6.89 -13.11 -2.41
N SER A 85 5.95 -14.00 -2.73
CA SER A 85 4.77 -13.67 -3.53
C SER A 85 3.93 -12.56 -2.91
N VAL A 86 3.73 -12.60 -1.60
CA VAL A 86 2.94 -11.61 -0.84
C VAL A 86 3.58 -10.22 -0.89
N GLU A 87 4.90 -10.14 -0.78
CA GLU A 87 5.62 -8.87 -0.85
C GLU A 87 5.57 -8.28 -2.26
N ARG A 88 5.67 -9.15 -3.27
CA ARG A 88 5.58 -8.75 -4.67
C ARG A 88 4.18 -8.25 -5.04
N GLU A 89 3.13 -8.91 -4.57
CA GLU A 89 1.75 -8.47 -4.75
C GLU A 89 1.53 -7.09 -4.11
N ARG A 90 2.01 -6.89 -2.88
CA ARG A 90 1.95 -5.57 -2.21
C ARG A 90 2.69 -4.50 -3.02
N ALA A 91 3.87 -4.82 -3.53
CA ALA A 91 4.65 -3.89 -4.33
C ALA A 91 3.94 -3.50 -5.65
N LEU A 92 3.25 -4.45 -6.29
CA LEU A 92 2.40 -4.18 -7.46
C LEU A 92 1.23 -3.26 -7.13
N VAL A 93 0.57 -3.47 -5.98
CA VAL A 93 -0.51 -2.62 -5.51
C VAL A 93 -0.01 -1.20 -5.26
N ASP A 94 1.11 -1.05 -4.55
CA ASP A 94 1.71 0.26 -4.26
C ASP A 94 2.06 1.02 -5.55
N PHE A 95 2.69 0.33 -6.51
CA PHE A 95 3.02 0.91 -7.80
C PHE A 95 1.77 1.38 -8.55
N CYS A 96 0.71 0.56 -8.57
CA CYS A 96 -0.56 0.92 -9.18
C CYS A 96 -1.18 2.16 -8.53
N MET A 97 -1.21 2.23 -7.20
CA MET A 97 -1.72 3.40 -6.46
C MET A 97 -0.90 4.66 -6.77
N HIS A 98 0.43 4.56 -6.75
CA HIS A 98 1.31 5.70 -7.06
C HIS A 98 1.18 6.19 -8.50
N SER A 99 0.98 5.29 -9.47
CA SER A 99 0.75 5.66 -10.88
C SER A 99 -0.60 6.33 -11.13
N LYS A 100 -1.62 6.00 -10.34
CA LYS A 100 -2.90 6.73 -10.30
C LYS A 100 -2.80 8.09 -9.61
N GLY A 101 -1.62 8.43 -9.06
CA GLY A 101 -1.34 9.71 -8.40
C GLY A 101 -1.60 9.72 -6.90
N TYR A 102 -1.84 8.56 -6.28
CA TYR A 102 -1.98 8.48 -4.83
C TYR A 102 -0.62 8.53 -4.12
N ARG A 103 -0.63 9.01 -2.88
CA ARG A 103 0.49 8.96 -1.94
C ARG A 103 0.01 8.39 -0.62
N LEU A 104 0.90 7.65 0.04
CA LEU A 104 0.62 7.11 1.37
C LEU A 104 0.85 8.22 2.39
N GLU A 105 -0.23 8.71 2.99
CA GLU A 105 -0.19 9.83 3.93
C GLU A 105 -0.68 9.42 5.31
N ARG A 106 -0.09 10.06 6.32
CA ARG A 106 -0.48 9.88 7.72
C ARG A 106 -1.55 10.91 8.04
N LEU A 107 -2.75 10.46 8.39
CA LEU A 107 -3.85 11.37 8.71
C LEU A 107 -3.57 12.10 10.04
N PRO A 108 -3.70 13.44 10.10
CA PRO A 108 -3.68 14.16 11.35
C PRO A 108 -4.96 13.86 12.15
N TYR A 109 -4.81 13.73 13.47
CA TYR A 109 -5.93 13.58 14.41
C TYR A 109 -6.57 14.93 14.73
#